data_AF-A0A970A1M3-F1
#
_entry.id   AF-A0A970A1M3-F1
#
_cell.length_a   1.000
_cell.length_b   1.000
_cell.length_c   1.000
_cell.angle_alpha   90.00
_cell.angle_beta   90.00
_cell.angle_gamma   90.00
#
_symmetry.space_group_name_H-M   'P 1'
#
loop_
_entity.id
_entity.type
_entity.pdbx_description
1 polymer ?
#
loop_
_entity_poly.entity_id
_entity_poly.type
_entity_poly.pdbx_seq_one_letter_code
_entity_poly.pdbx_strand_id
1 'polypeptide(L)'
;WKFSEYEMKGVPLRLELGPKDIEKNQCVVVRRDTREKIFASLDNLEDSIPKILATMQRELLINAARERDRKTYIACSMDEFAEICTKTPGFIKAMWCGDQSCENMVKEKTSATARCIPFEQENVSDSCVCCGKPAKHLVIWGKAY
;
A
#
# COMPACT_ATOMS: atom_id res chain seq x y z
N TRP A 1 -14.90 16.50 -22.18
CA TRP A 1 -13.95 15.52 -22.71
C TRP A 1 -12.55 15.67 -22.11
N LYS A 2 -11.81 16.77 -22.32
CA LYS A 2 -10.39 16.90 -21.90
C LYS A 2 -10.11 16.48 -20.45
N PHE A 3 -10.96 16.85 -19.49
CA PHE A 3 -10.73 16.54 -18.07
C PHE A 3 -10.78 15.04 -17.79
N SER A 4 -11.82 14.36 -18.25
CA SER A 4 -12.02 12.92 -18.04
C SER A 4 -10.93 12.07 -18.69
N GLU A 5 -10.44 12.46 -19.87
CA GLU A 5 -9.37 11.74 -20.57
C GLU A 5 -8.06 11.73 -19.75
N TYR A 6 -7.62 12.90 -19.28
CA TYR A 6 -6.36 12.99 -18.54
C TYR A 6 -6.48 12.44 -17.11
N GLU A 7 -7.68 12.47 -16.52
CA GLU A 7 -7.95 11.75 -15.27
C GLU A 7 -7.82 10.24 -15.43
N MET A 8 -8.31 9.68 -16.54
CA MET A 8 -8.17 8.25 -16.85
C MET A 8 -6.71 7.87 -17.13
N LYS A 9 -5.95 8.74 -17.81
CA LYS A 9 -4.51 8.55 -18.05
C LYS A 9 -3.64 8.69 -16.79
N GLY A 10 -4.22 9.12 -15.66
CA GLY A 10 -3.49 9.26 -14.40
C GLY A 10 -2.53 10.46 -14.38
N VAL A 11 -2.79 11.50 -15.19
CA VAL A 11 -2.00 12.73 -15.14
C VAL A 11 -2.13 13.34 -13.73
N PRO A 12 -1.02 13.59 -13.01
CA PRO A 12 -1.05 13.92 -11.59
C PRO A 12 -1.72 15.26 -11.29
N LEU A 13 -1.46 16.26 -12.14
CA LEU A 13 -1.99 17.61 -12.02
C LEU A 13 -2.62 18.07 -13.33
N ARG A 14 -3.77 18.74 -13.22
CA ARG A 14 -4.39 19.45 -14.34
C ARG A 14 -4.41 20.94 -14.03
N LEU A 15 -3.81 21.74 -14.91
CA LEU A 15 -3.85 23.21 -14.81
C LEU A 15 -5.00 23.72 -15.68
N GLU A 16 -5.95 24.40 -15.05
CA GLU A 16 -7.08 25.06 -15.70
C GLU A 16 -6.80 26.56 -15.72
N LEU A 17 -6.93 27.20 -16.90
CA LEU A 17 -6.69 28.63 -17.09
C LEU A 17 -7.81 29.21 -17.95
N GLY A 18 -8.64 30.07 -17.35
CA GLY A 18 -9.69 30.81 -18.05
C GLY A 18 -9.40 32.32 -18.08
N PRO A 19 -10.21 33.12 -18.82
CA PRO A 19 -10.01 34.57 -18.90
C PRO A 19 -9.93 35.27 -17.54
N LYS A 20 -10.80 34.90 -16.59
CA LYS A 20 -10.80 35.45 -15.23
C LYS A 20 -9.56 35.11 -14.41
N ASP A 21 -8.92 33.97 -14.68
CA ASP A 21 -7.72 33.55 -13.96
C ASP A 21 -6.49 34.28 -14.51
N ILE A 22 -6.46 34.52 -15.82
CA ILE A 22 -5.46 35.38 -16.48
C ILE A 22 -5.54 36.81 -15.95
N GLU A 23 -6.75 37.39 -15.85
CA GLU A 23 -6.97 38.72 -15.26
C GLU A 23 -6.46 38.82 -13.81
N LYS A 24 -6.40 37.69 -13.09
CA LYS A 24 -5.94 37.59 -11.70
C LYS A 24 -4.51 37.08 -11.56
N ASN A 25 -3.78 36.90 -12.66
CA ASN A 25 -2.44 36.31 -12.70
C ASN A 25 -2.31 34.97 -11.94
N GLN A 26 -3.28 34.06 -12.13
CA GLN A 26 -3.31 32.75 -11.48
C GLN A 26 -3.76 31.63 -12.45
N CYS A 27 -3.61 30.38 -12.02
CA CYS A 27 -4.27 29.22 -12.60
C CYS A 27 -4.87 28.33 -11.50
N VAL A 28 -5.78 27.43 -11.88
CA VAL A 28 -6.35 26.42 -10.98
C VAL A 28 -5.62 25.11 -11.21
N VAL A 29 -4.85 24.66 -10.22
CA VAL A 29 -4.21 23.35 -10.20
C VAL A 29 -5.15 22.34 -9.55
N VAL A 30 -5.55 21.32 -10.30
CA VAL A 30 -6.41 20.23 -9.80
C VAL A 30 -5.58 18.98 -9.60
N ARG A 31 -5.60 18.45 -8.38
CA ARG A 31 -4.94 17.19 -8.02
C ARG A 31 -5.74 15.98 -8.49
N ARG A 32 -5.06 14.95 -9.01
CA ARG A 32 -5.72 13.72 -9.47
C ARG A 32 -6.21 12.84 -8.35
N ASP A 33 -5.46 12.74 -7.25
CA ASP A 33 -5.74 11.80 -6.16
C ASP A 33 -6.92 12.24 -5.29
N THR A 34 -7.01 13.53 -4.95
CA THR A 34 -8.05 14.08 -4.08
C THR A 34 -9.12 14.90 -4.79
N ARG A 35 -8.87 15.33 -6.04
CA ARG A 35 -9.65 16.33 -6.78
C ARG A 35 -9.65 17.73 -6.14
N GLU A 36 -8.75 17.97 -5.19
CA GLU A 36 -8.53 19.28 -4.59
C GLU A 36 -8.12 20.30 -5.67
N LYS A 37 -8.64 21.52 -5.53
CA LYS A 37 -8.34 22.66 -6.40
C LYS A 37 -7.51 23.68 -5.64
N ILE A 38 -6.34 24.01 -6.18
CA ILE A 38 -5.38 24.95 -5.60
C ILE A 38 -5.23 26.11 -6.58
N PHE A 39 -5.40 27.34 -6.11
CA PHE A 39 -5.13 28.53 -6.92
C PHE A 39 -3.64 28.88 -6.77
N ALA A 40 -2.91 28.91 -7.89
CA ALA A 40 -1.48 29.21 -7.92
C ALA A 40 -1.21 30.41 -8.83
N SER A 41 -0.37 31.35 -8.39
CA SER A 41 0.05 32.48 -9.21
C SER A 41 0.87 31.99 -10.41
N LEU A 42 0.64 32.60 -11.58
CA LEU A 42 1.39 32.29 -12.80
C LEU A 42 2.89 32.58 -12.66
N ASP A 43 3.24 33.60 -11.87
CA ASP A 43 4.64 34.01 -11.63
C ASP A 43 5.44 32.98 -10.83
N ASN A 44 4.76 32.10 -10.09
CA ASN A 44 5.37 31.20 -9.12
C ASN A 44 5.07 29.72 -9.41
N LEU A 45 4.70 29.38 -10.65
CA LEU A 45 4.35 28.01 -11.01
C LEU A 45 5.54 27.06 -10.93
N GLU A 46 6.73 27.51 -11.34
CA GLU A 46 7.94 26.70 -11.34
C GLU A 46 8.31 26.20 -9.93
N ASP A 47 8.00 26.97 -8.89
CA ASP A 47 8.19 26.57 -7.50
C ASP A 47 6.98 25.83 -6.91
N SER A 48 5.77 26.23 -7.27
CA SER A 48 4.54 25.70 -6.68
C SER A 48 4.24 24.28 -7.16
N ILE A 49 4.43 24.01 -8.45
CA ILE A 49 4.10 22.71 -9.05
C ILE A 49 4.95 21.56 -8.46
N PRO A 50 6.28 21.66 -8.34
CA PRO A 50 7.08 20.62 -7.69
C PRO A 50 6.68 20.37 -6.23
N LYS A 51 6.33 21.42 -5.47
CA LYS A 51 5.88 21.28 -4.08
C LYS A 51 4.56 20.53 -3.97
N ILE A 52 3.62 20.80 -4.87
CA ILE A 52 2.33 20.08 -4.95
C ILE A 52 2.58 18.61 -5.32
N LEU A 53 3.41 18.34 -6.32
CA LEU A 53 3.76 16.97 -6.73
C LEU A 53 4.44 16.19 -5.60
N ALA A 54 5.41 16.80 -4.91
CA ALA A 54 6.10 16.17 -3.78
C ALA A 54 5.14 15.86 -2.62
N THR A 55 4.21 16.77 -2.33
CA THR A 55 3.17 16.56 -1.32
C THR A 55 2.25 15.41 -1.71
N MET A 56 1.77 15.41 -2.96
CA MET A 56 0.91 14.36 -3.49
C MET A 56 1.59 12.98 -3.41
N GLN A 57 2.86 12.89 -3.84
CA GLN A 57 3.64 11.64 -3.77
C GLN A 57 3.77 11.12 -2.34
N ARG A 58 4.11 12.00 -1.39
CA ARG A 58 4.24 11.63 0.03
C ARG A 58 2.91 11.12 0.60
N GLU A 59 1.81 11.81 0.32
CA GLU A 59 0.48 11.43 0.83
C GLU A 59 0.00 10.11 0.24
N LEU A 60 0.18 9.90 -1.08
CA LEU A 60 -0.11 8.63 -1.73
C LEU A 60 0.68 7.47 -1.12
N LEU A 61 1.98 7.67 -0.88
CA LEU A 61 2.84 6.67 -0.25
C LEU A 61 2.37 6.34 1.18
N ILE A 62 2.08 7.37 2.00
CA ILE A 62 1.58 7.19 3.36
C ILE A 62 0.26 6.42 3.36
N ASN A 63 -0.67 6.78 2.47
CA ASN A 63 -1.96 6.12 2.36
C ASN A 63 -1.82 4.66 1.91
N ALA A 64 -0.96 4.39 0.93
CA ALA A 64 -0.68 3.02 0.48
C ALA A 64 -0.01 2.17 1.57
N ALA A 65 0.94 2.74 2.31
CA ALA A 65 1.60 2.07 3.43
C ALA A 65 0.59 1.73 4.54
N ARG A 66 -0.24 2.70 4.95
CA ARG A 66 -1.31 2.48 5.94
C ARG A 66 -2.27 1.38 5.49
N GLU A 67 -2.63 1.36 4.22
CA GLU A 67 -3.55 0.35 3.69
C GLU A 67 -2.91 -1.06 3.68
N ARG A 68 -1.64 -1.16 3.29
CA ARG A 68 -0.87 -2.40 3.37
C ARG A 68 -0.80 -2.89 4.82
N ASP A 69 -0.45 -2.01 5.76
CA ASP A 69 -0.27 -2.36 7.16
C ASP A 69 -1.60 -2.78 7.80
N ARG A 70 -2.71 -2.08 7.48
CA ARG A 70 -4.07 -2.45 7.90
C ARG A 70 -4.52 -3.82 7.36
N LYS A 71 -4.02 -4.20 6.18
CA LYS A 71 -4.26 -5.51 5.54
C LYS A 71 -3.13 -6.51 5.79
N THR A 72 -2.30 -6.28 6.80
CA THR A 72 -1.28 -7.21 7.24
C THR A 72 -1.69 -7.71 8.62
N TYR A 73 -2.12 -8.96 8.68
CA TYR A 73 -2.68 -9.58 9.87
C TYR A 73 -1.62 -10.43 10.58
N ILE A 74 -1.87 -10.78 11.84
CA ILE A 74 -1.03 -11.72 12.60
C ILE A 74 -1.83 -13.01 12.80
N ALA A 75 -1.17 -14.16 12.62
CA ALA A 75 -1.73 -15.46 12.94
C ALA A 75 -0.77 -16.25 13.83
N CYS A 76 -1.29 -16.81 14.92
CA CYS A 76 -0.53 -17.61 15.88
C CYS A 76 -0.87 -19.11 15.81
N SER A 77 -1.90 -19.49 15.06
CA SER A 77 -2.28 -20.87 14.76
C SER A 77 -2.65 -21.08 13.30
N MET A 78 -2.63 -22.34 12.83
CA MET A 78 -3.06 -22.68 11.47
C MET A 78 -4.52 -22.35 11.19
N ASP A 79 -5.39 -22.46 12.19
CA ASP A 79 -6.81 -22.20 12.02
C ASP A 79 -7.07 -20.70 11.81
N GLU A 80 -6.46 -19.84 12.63
CA GLU A 80 -6.47 -18.38 12.44
C GLU A 80 -5.86 -18.01 11.07
N PHE A 81 -4.73 -18.62 10.72
CA PHE A 81 -4.06 -18.37 9.45
C PHE A 81 -5.00 -18.69 8.27
N ALA A 82 -5.63 -19.87 8.27
CA ALA A 82 -6.54 -20.30 7.22
C ALA A 82 -7.79 -19.42 7.15
N GLU A 83 -8.33 -19.02 8.31
CA GLU A 83 -9.46 -18.11 8.40
C GLU A 83 -9.12 -16.74 7.78
N ILE A 84 -8.02 -16.12 8.19
CA ILE A 84 -7.55 -14.83 7.67
C ILE A 84 -7.33 -14.93 6.16
N CYS A 85 -6.65 -15.99 5.70
CA CYS A 85 -6.33 -16.21 4.29
C CYS A 85 -7.58 -16.41 3.41
N THR A 86 -8.71 -16.84 4.00
CA THR A 86 -9.97 -17.05 3.30
C THR A 86 -10.86 -15.80 3.34
N LYS A 87 -10.95 -15.13 4.50
CA LYS A 87 -11.89 -14.03 4.73
C LYS A 87 -11.35 -12.67 4.31
N THR A 88 -10.04 -12.50 4.27
CA THR A 88 -9.42 -11.18 4.06
C THR A 88 -8.40 -11.20 2.92
N PRO A 89 -8.35 -10.14 2.10
CA PRO A 89 -7.24 -9.91 1.20
C PRO A 89 -6.06 -9.30 1.98
N GLY A 90 -4.83 -9.63 1.59
CA GLY A 90 -3.63 -9.01 2.16
C GLY A 90 -2.56 -10.02 2.54
N PHE A 91 -1.81 -9.68 3.58
CA PHE A 91 -0.67 -10.45 4.07
C PHE A 91 -0.91 -10.99 5.48
N ILE A 92 -0.19 -12.05 5.82
CA ILE A 92 -0.21 -12.64 7.16
C ILE A 92 1.23 -12.70 7.68
N LYS A 93 1.46 -12.12 8.85
CA LYS A 93 2.65 -12.30 9.66
C LYS A 93 2.45 -13.53 10.53
N ALA A 94 3.35 -14.51 10.43
CA ALA A 94 3.28 -15.69 11.26
C ALA A 94 4.68 -16.23 11.54
N MET A 95 4.84 -16.77 12.74
CA MET A 95 6.10 -17.35 13.20
C MET A 95 6.29 -18.74 12.59
N TRP A 96 7.50 -19.04 12.12
CA TRP A 96 7.83 -20.24 11.36
C TRP A 96 9.11 -20.89 11.89
N CYS A 97 9.13 -22.23 11.93
CA CYS A 97 10.25 -23.01 12.47
C CYS A 97 11.46 -23.13 11.51
N GLY A 98 11.33 -22.69 10.26
CA GLY A 98 12.38 -22.85 9.23
C GLY A 98 12.32 -24.16 8.45
N ASP A 99 11.32 -25.01 8.70
CA ASP A 99 11.17 -26.32 8.04
C ASP A 99 10.29 -26.22 6.80
N GLN A 100 10.80 -26.69 5.66
CA GLN A 100 10.10 -26.71 4.38
C GLN A 100 8.80 -27.53 4.43
N SER A 101 8.71 -28.56 5.27
CA SER A 101 7.48 -29.33 5.44
C SER A 101 6.32 -28.46 5.95
N CYS A 102 6.61 -27.50 6.83
CA CYS A 102 5.61 -26.55 7.34
C CYS A 102 5.19 -25.54 6.26
N GLU A 103 6.14 -25.08 5.43
CA GLU A 103 5.82 -24.20 4.29
C GLU A 103 4.92 -24.91 3.27
N ASN A 104 5.22 -26.17 2.93
CA ASN A 104 4.41 -26.98 2.03
C ASN A 104 3.00 -27.17 2.60
N MET A 105 2.86 -27.47 3.89
CA MET A 105 1.55 -27.65 4.52
C MET A 105 0.72 -26.35 4.52
N VAL A 106 1.34 -25.19 4.77
CA VAL A 106 0.66 -23.90 4.66
C VAL A 106 0.14 -23.69 3.24
N LYS A 107 0.97 -23.97 2.23
CA LYS A 107 0.59 -23.87 0.82
C LYS A 107 -0.53 -24.81 0.42
N GLU A 108 -0.46 -26.07 0.85
CA GLU A 108 -1.50 -27.07 0.56
C GLU A 108 -2.84 -26.69 1.19
N LYS A 109 -2.84 -26.22 2.44
CA LYS A 109 -4.07 -25.89 3.17
C LYS A 109 -4.70 -24.56 2.78
N THR A 110 -3.89 -23.59 2.35
CA THR A 110 -4.35 -22.18 2.22
C THR A 110 -4.03 -21.54 0.89
N SER A 111 -3.21 -22.18 0.05
CA SER A 111 -2.58 -21.60 -1.15
C SER A 111 -1.71 -20.38 -0.88
N ALA A 112 -1.52 -19.99 0.38
CA ALA A 112 -0.56 -18.96 0.76
C ALA A 112 0.85 -19.51 0.70
N THR A 113 1.80 -18.62 0.47
CA THR A 113 3.17 -19.02 0.19
C THR A 113 4.10 -17.96 0.78
N ALA A 114 5.28 -18.35 1.27
CA ALA A 114 6.19 -17.42 1.94
C ALA A 114 6.60 -16.29 0.96
N ARG A 115 6.56 -15.03 1.41
CA ARG A 115 6.92 -13.85 0.60
C ARG A 115 8.32 -13.38 0.94
N CYS A 116 8.58 -13.15 2.21
CA CYS A 116 9.89 -12.78 2.72
C CYS A 116 10.00 -13.04 4.22
N ILE A 117 11.23 -13.15 4.70
CA ILE A 117 11.60 -12.98 6.11
C ILE A 117 12.01 -11.51 6.26
N PRO A 118 11.25 -10.67 6.99
CA PRO A 118 11.63 -9.27 7.20
C PRO A 118 13.00 -9.15 7.88
N PHE A 119 13.78 -8.11 7.52
CA PHE A 119 15.05 -7.85 8.19
C PHE A 119 14.86 -7.49 9.67
N GLU A 120 13.86 -6.64 9.95
CA GLU A 120 13.40 -6.36 11.32
C GLU A 120 12.42 -7.44 11.75
N GLN A 121 12.84 -8.28 12.70
CA GLN A 121 12.05 -9.38 13.22
C GLN A 121 11.29 -8.92 14.48
N GLU A 122 9.98 -9.11 14.48
CA GLU A 122 9.13 -9.01 15.67
C GLU A 122 8.75 -10.42 16.13
N ASN A 123 8.73 -10.66 17.44
CA ASN A 123 8.22 -11.91 17.99
C ASN A 123 6.73 -11.78 18.30
N VAL A 124 5.90 -12.43 17.49
CA VAL A 124 4.43 -12.47 17.69
C VAL A 124 3.96 -13.79 18.32
N SER A 125 4.84 -14.80 18.42
CA SER A 125 4.60 -16.11 19.02
C SER A 125 5.92 -16.91 19.14
N ASP A 126 6.12 -17.63 20.23
CA ASP A 126 7.29 -18.50 20.39
C ASP A 126 7.20 -19.80 19.56
N SER A 127 6.02 -20.08 19.01
CA SER A 127 5.69 -21.34 18.32
C SER A 127 5.39 -21.13 16.84
N CYS A 128 5.80 -22.11 16.03
CA CYS A 128 5.50 -22.17 14.61
C CYS A 128 4.00 -22.26 14.40
N VAL A 129 3.45 -21.36 13.58
CA VAL A 129 2.03 -21.31 13.23
C VAL A 129 1.51 -22.65 12.70
N CYS A 130 2.39 -23.42 12.04
CA CYS A 130 2.05 -24.69 11.39
C CYS A 130 2.11 -25.89 12.32
N CYS A 131 3.25 -26.13 12.96
CA CYS A 131 3.52 -27.37 13.69
C CYS A 131 3.62 -27.21 15.21
N GLY A 132 3.49 -25.99 15.75
CA GLY A 132 3.58 -25.70 17.18
C GLY A 132 4.97 -25.84 17.80
N LYS A 133 5.98 -26.32 17.07
CA LYS A 133 7.39 -26.38 17.53
C LYS A 133 7.96 -24.97 17.66
N PRO A 134 9.06 -24.76 18.42
CA PRO A 134 9.71 -23.46 18.55
C PRO A 134 9.97 -22.79 17.18
N ALA A 135 9.54 -21.53 17.05
CA ALA A 135 9.75 -20.75 15.86
C ALA A 135 11.13 -20.10 15.83
N LYS A 136 11.63 -19.82 14.62
CA LYS A 136 12.92 -19.17 14.37
C LYS A 136 12.77 -17.82 13.68
N HIS A 137 11.78 -17.70 12.80
CA HIS A 137 11.62 -16.55 11.93
C HIS A 137 10.17 -16.10 11.87
N LEU A 138 9.95 -14.80 11.92
CA LEU A 138 8.75 -14.18 11.41
C LEU A 138 8.79 -14.19 9.88
N VAL A 139 7.72 -14.68 9.26
CA VAL A 139 7.56 -14.72 7.82
C VAL A 139 6.31 -13.95 7.42
N ILE A 140 6.40 -13.20 6.32
CA ILE A 140 5.25 -12.62 5.63
C ILE A 140 4.72 -13.64 4.62
N TRP A 141 3.43 -13.96 4.71
CA TRP A 141 2.74 -14.90 3.84
C TRP A 141 1.67 -14.17 3.02
N GLY A 142 1.39 -14.70 1.84
CA GLY A 142 0.29 -14.21 1.00
C GLY A 142 -0.05 -15.18 -0.13
N LYS A 143 -1.26 -15.05 -0.68
CA LYS A 143 -1.64 -15.69 -1.93
C LYS A 143 -0.96 -14.95 -3.09
N ALA A 144 -0.26 -15.69 -3.94
CA ALA A 144 0.35 -15.12 -5.13
C ALA A 144 -0.71 -14.87 -6.22
N TYR A 145 -0.42 -13.91 -7.10
CA TYR A 145 -1.16 -13.67 -8.34
C TYR A 145 -1.01 -14.82 -9.33
#